data_AF-A0A7Y2GMB5-F1
#
_entry.id   AF-A0A7Y2GMB5-F1
#
_cell.length_a   1.000
_cell.length_b   1.000
_cell.length_c   1.000
_cell.angle_alpha   90.00
_cell.angle_beta   90.00
_cell.angle_gamma   90.00
#
_symmetry.space_group_name_H-M   'P 1'
#
loop_
_entity.id
_entity.type
_entity.pdbx_description
1 polymer ?
#
loop_
_entity_poly.entity_id
_entity_poly.type
_entity_poly.pdbx_seq_one_letter_code
_entity_poly.pdbx_strand_id
1 'polypeptide(L)'
;RDPDIDAEAALILKRKIDASNQDRTDLVEYIDNYFLEKYRSVEVQKDATINTESPAWAIDRLSILALKIYHMQEEVARKDASEEHIQKCAQKLNVLLEQRKDLSIAIDQLLADIEDGKKYMKVYKQMKMYNDDEMNPVLRGQK
;
A
#
# COMPACT_ATOMS: atom_id res chain seq x y z
N ARG A 1 -2.31 19.56 7.06
CA ARG A 1 -1.57 20.37 6.08
C ARG A 1 -1.26 21.67 6.77
N ASP A 2 -0.01 22.09 6.79
CA ASP A 2 0.39 23.39 7.29
C ASP A 2 0.14 24.42 6.17
N PRO A 3 -0.79 25.38 6.33
CA PRO A 3 -1.04 26.40 5.33
C PRO A 3 0.09 27.44 5.23
N ASP A 4 0.97 27.52 6.24
CA ASP A 4 1.99 28.55 6.37
C ASP A 4 3.39 28.03 5.99
N ILE A 5 3.48 26.80 5.45
CA ILE A 5 4.75 26.21 5.02
C ILE A 5 5.39 27.04 3.90
N ASP A 6 6.69 27.31 4.05
CA ASP A 6 7.48 27.94 3.00
C ASP A 6 7.42 27.14 1.68
N ALA A 7 7.26 27.84 0.56
CA ALA A 7 7.03 27.21 -0.74
C ALA A 7 8.22 26.38 -1.23
N GLU A 8 9.46 26.82 -0.94
CA GLU A 8 10.67 26.10 -1.32
C GLU A 8 10.82 24.83 -0.46
N ALA A 9 10.60 24.95 0.85
CA ALA A 9 10.58 23.80 1.77
C ALA A 9 9.49 22.79 1.39
N ALA A 10 8.29 23.26 1.02
CA ALA A 10 7.19 22.42 0.57
C ALA A 10 7.54 21.66 -0.72
N LEU A 11 8.23 22.30 -1.67
CA LEU A 11 8.67 21.66 -2.91
C LEU A 11 9.71 20.56 -2.65
N ILE A 12 10.68 20.82 -1.77
CA ILE A 12 11.69 19.83 -1.37
C ILE A 12 11.01 18.63 -0.71
N LEU A 13 10.06 18.87 0.20
CA LEU A 13 9.30 17.82 0.85
C LEU A 13 8.48 17.00 -0.15
N LYS A 14 7.82 17.68 -1.11
CA LYS A 14 7.05 17.02 -2.17
C LYS A 14 7.94 16.07 -2.97
N ARG A 15 9.12 16.51 -3.39
CA ARG A 15 10.06 15.66 -4.14
C ARG A 15 10.47 14.41 -3.36
N LYS A 16 10.71 14.55 -2.05
CA LYS A 16 11.02 13.39 -1.17
C LYS A 16 9.83 12.43 -1.08
N ILE A 17 8.62 12.95 -0.95
CA ILE A 17 7.38 12.15 -0.90
C ILE A 17 7.19 11.39 -2.22
N ASP A 18 7.44 12.03 -3.36
CA ASP A 18 7.33 11.37 -4.67
C ASP A 18 8.32 10.23 -4.82
N ALA A 19 9.59 10.47 -4.48
CA ALA A 19 10.63 9.45 -4.54
C ALA A 19 10.25 8.25 -3.65
N SER A 20 9.86 8.51 -2.40
CA SER A 20 9.43 7.46 -1.48
C SER A 20 8.19 6.69 -1.97
N ASN A 21 7.23 7.38 -2.61
CA ASN A 21 6.07 6.72 -3.22
C ASN A 21 6.45 5.84 -4.42
N GLN A 22 7.47 6.24 -5.18
CA GLN A 22 8.00 5.45 -6.28
C GLN A 22 8.71 4.21 -5.73
N ASP A 23 9.62 4.36 -4.77
CA ASP A 23 10.35 3.24 -4.14
C ASP A 23 9.39 2.19 -3.57
N ARG A 24 8.32 2.65 -2.91
CA ARG A 24 7.25 1.78 -2.40
C ARG A 24 6.54 1.02 -3.51
N THR A 25 6.23 1.69 -4.62
CA THR A 25 5.59 1.06 -5.78
C THR A 25 6.50 -0.01 -6.38
N ASP A 26 7.78 0.32 -6.56
CA ASP A 26 8.76 -0.58 -7.15
C ASP A 26 8.97 -1.81 -6.26
N LEU A 27 8.94 -1.64 -4.94
CA LEU A 27 8.98 -2.74 -3.98
C LEU A 27 7.74 -3.63 -4.07
N VAL A 28 6.56 -3.05 -4.24
CA VAL A 28 5.32 -3.83 -4.46
C VAL A 28 5.43 -4.66 -5.73
N GLU A 29 5.86 -4.08 -6.85
CA GLU A 29 6.05 -4.82 -8.09
C GLU A 29 7.12 -5.91 -7.95
N TYR A 30 8.19 -5.66 -7.19
CA TYR A 30 9.21 -6.68 -6.89
C TYR A 30 8.64 -7.87 -6.11
N ILE A 31 7.85 -7.62 -5.06
CA ILE A 31 7.21 -8.67 -4.25
C ILE A 31 6.20 -9.47 -5.08
N ASP A 32 5.43 -8.80 -5.95
CA ASP A 32 4.50 -9.46 -6.85
C ASP A 32 5.20 -10.36 -7.86
N ASN A 33 6.34 -9.92 -8.42
CA ASN A 33 7.17 -10.76 -9.28
C ASN A 33 7.71 -11.99 -8.55
N TYR A 34 8.10 -11.84 -7.27
CA TYR A 34 8.51 -12.97 -6.45
C TYR A 34 7.38 -14.01 -6.29
N PHE A 35 6.15 -13.57 -5.98
CA PHE A 35 5.02 -14.49 -5.84
C PHE A 35 4.60 -15.12 -7.17
N LEU A 36 4.66 -14.38 -8.28
CA LEU A 36 4.44 -14.94 -9.62
C LEU A 36 5.40 -16.07 -9.94
N GLU A 37 6.69 -15.90 -9.66
CA GLU A 37 7.69 -16.94 -9.89
C GLU A 37 7.49 -18.11 -8.91
N LYS A 38 7.23 -17.83 -7.63
CA LYS A 38 6.98 -18.84 -6.60
C LYS A 38 5.82 -19.78 -6.97
N TYR A 39 4.73 -19.23 -7.50
CA TYR A 39 3.52 -20.00 -7.83
C TYR A 39 3.40 -20.36 -9.32
N ARG A 40 4.49 -20.20 -10.09
CA ARG A 40 4.48 -20.44 -11.54
C ARG A 40 4.13 -21.87 -11.94
N SER A 41 4.46 -22.84 -11.10
CA SER A 41 4.17 -24.26 -11.34
C SER A 41 2.83 -24.73 -10.78
N VAL A 42 2.05 -23.85 -10.15
CA VAL A 42 0.73 -24.22 -9.63
C VAL A 42 -0.22 -24.42 -10.80
N GLU A 43 -0.86 -25.59 -10.84
CA GLU A 43 -1.90 -25.88 -11.83
C GLU A 43 -3.18 -25.12 -11.47
N VAL A 44 -3.58 -24.20 -12.34
CA VAL A 44 -4.79 -23.39 -12.17
C VAL A 44 -6.03 -24.24 -12.43
N GLN A 45 -6.96 -24.27 -11.48
CA GLN A 45 -8.22 -25.01 -11.61
C GLN A 45 -9.12 -24.38 -12.67
N LYS A 46 -10.02 -25.18 -13.27
CA LYS A 46 -10.89 -24.72 -14.38
C LYS A 46 -11.81 -23.56 -14.00
N ASP A 47 -12.22 -23.50 -12.74
CA ASP A 47 -13.10 -22.50 -12.14
C ASP A 47 -12.32 -21.45 -11.34
N ALA A 48 -11.00 -21.42 -11.48
CA ALA A 48 -10.17 -20.46 -10.76
C ALA A 48 -10.53 -19.02 -11.11
N THR A 49 -10.49 -18.15 -10.09
CA THR A 49 -10.87 -16.74 -10.21
C THR A 49 -9.68 -15.81 -10.00
N ILE A 50 -9.85 -14.54 -10.36
CA ILE A 50 -8.89 -13.48 -10.07
C ILE A 50 -9.34 -12.71 -8.82
N ASN A 51 -8.38 -12.22 -8.05
CA ASN A 51 -8.65 -11.30 -6.95
C ASN A 51 -8.51 -9.83 -7.38
N THR A 52 -9.21 -8.92 -6.70
CA THR A 52 -9.15 -7.47 -7.03
C THR A 52 -7.77 -6.86 -6.80
N GLU A 53 -7.02 -7.38 -5.83
CA GLU A 53 -5.67 -6.93 -5.47
C GLU A 53 -4.72 -8.14 -5.47
N SER A 54 -3.45 -7.89 -5.82
CA SER A 54 -2.37 -8.87 -5.69
C SER A 54 -1.91 -8.99 -4.23
N PRO A 55 -1.16 -10.06 -3.88
CA PRO A 55 -0.59 -10.21 -2.55
C PRO A 55 0.28 -9.02 -2.13
N ALA A 56 1.11 -8.46 -3.02
CA ALA A 56 1.99 -7.35 -2.66
C ALA A 56 1.21 -6.06 -2.36
N TRP A 57 0.16 -5.75 -3.13
CA TRP A 57 -0.71 -4.59 -2.86
C TRP A 57 -1.46 -4.74 -1.53
N ALA A 58 -1.92 -5.95 -1.20
CA ALA A 58 -2.55 -6.21 0.09
C ALA A 58 -1.56 -6.02 1.26
N ILE A 59 -0.29 -6.44 1.09
CA ILE A 59 0.80 -6.20 2.06
C ILE A 59 1.15 -4.70 2.17
N ASP A 60 1.19 -3.95 1.06
CA ASP A 60 1.38 -2.49 1.09
C ASP A 60 0.32 -1.82 1.97
N ARG A 61 -0.96 -2.17 1.76
CA ARG A 61 -2.06 -1.66 2.57
C ARG A 61 -1.91 -2.01 4.05
N LEU A 62 -1.44 -3.23 4.35
CA LEU A 62 -1.14 -3.66 5.72
C LEU A 62 -0.02 -2.81 6.35
N SER A 63 1.00 -2.46 5.57
CA SER A 63 2.11 -1.60 6.04
C SER A 63 1.65 -0.19 6.39
N ILE A 64 0.78 0.41 5.57
CA ILE A 64 0.18 1.73 5.85
C ILE A 64 -0.69 1.65 7.10
N LEU A 65 -1.45 0.57 7.25
CA LEU A 65 -2.28 0.36 8.43
C LEU A 65 -1.45 0.23 9.70
N ALA A 66 -0.28 -0.41 9.64
CA ALA A 66 0.65 -0.47 10.76
C ALA A 66 1.13 0.92 11.20
N LEU A 67 1.45 1.82 10.24
CA LEU A 67 1.81 3.21 10.55
C LEU A 67 0.66 3.98 11.19
N LYS A 68 -0.58 3.79 10.70
CA LYS A 68 -1.77 4.39 11.30
C LYS A 68 -1.99 3.91 12.73
N ILE A 69 -1.81 2.61 12.98
CA ILE A 69 -1.92 2.03 14.33
C ILE A 69 -0.86 2.64 15.24
N TYR A 70 0.39 2.72 14.80
CA TYR A 70 1.49 3.29 15.58
C TYR A 70 1.16 4.72 16.04
N HIS A 71 0.81 5.62 15.13
CA HIS A 71 0.49 7.00 15.50
C HIS A 71 -0.81 7.14 16.29
N MET A 72 -1.80 6.27 16.05
CA MET A 72 -3.02 6.27 16.86
C MET A 72 -2.74 5.80 18.29
N GLN A 73 -1.80 4.86 18.48
CA GLN A 73 -1.34 4.47 19.82
C GLN A 73 -0.65 5.62 20.53
N GLU A 74 0.16 6.42 19.82
CA GLU A 74 0.75 7.64 20.39
C GLU A 74 -0.32 8.61 20.88
N GLU A 75 -1.37 8.88 20.09
CA GLU A 75 -2.48 9.77 20.47
C GLU A 75 -3.26 9.26 21.69
N VAL A 76 -3.48 7.94 21.80
CA VAL A 76 -4.13 7.34 22.97
C VAL A 76 -3.25 7.43 24.23
N ALA A 77 -1.93 7.39 24.07
CA ALA A 77 -0.97 7.44 25.18
C ALA A 77 -0.64 8.87 25.65
N ARG A 78 -1.20 9.90 25.00
CA ARG A 78 -0.98 11.30 25.36
C ARG A 78 -1.50 11.63 26.75
N LYS A 79 -0.68 12.33 27.53
CA LYS A 79 -1.02 12.78 28.90
C LYS A 79 -1.59 14.20 28.94
N ASP A 80 -1.44 14.95 27.85
CA ASP A 80 -1.84 16.34 27.70
C ASP A 80 -3.22 16.49 27.00
N ALA A 81 -3.83 15.38 26.58
CA ALA A 81 -5.13 15.36 25.91
C ALA A 81 -6.29 15.19 26.91
N SER A 82 -7.48 15.63 26.51
CA SER A 82 -8.69 15.41 27.30
C SER A 82 -9.11 13.94 27.29
N GLU A 83 -9.79 13.50 28.35
CA GLU A 83 -10.34 12.15 28.45
C GLU A 83 -11.26 11.81 27.27
N GLU A 84 -12.09 12.76 26.84
CA GLU A 84 -12.97 12.59 25.66
C GLU A 84 -12.17 12.36 24.38
N HIS A 85 -11.04 13.05 24.20
CA HIS A 85 -10.16 12.85 23.06
C HIS A 85 -9.52 11.46 23.09
N ILE A 86 -8.97 11.06 24.23
CA ILE A 86 -8.35 9.74 24.44
C ILE A 86 -9.36 8.64 24.12
N GLN A 87 -10.59 8.73 24.61
CA GLN A 87 -11.65 7.75 24.33
C GLN A 87 -11.99 7.67 22.83
N LYS A 88 -12.12 8.81 22.14
CA LYS A 88 -12.33 8.83 20.68
C LYS A 88 -11.17 8.21 19.92
N CYS A 89 -9.93 8.47 20.32
CA CYS A 89 -8.75 7.87 19.71
C CYS A 89 -8.67 6.36 19.99
N ALA A 90 -9.03 5.92 21.20
CA ALA A 90 -9.08 4.49 21.56
C ALA A 90 -10.12 3.72 20.73
N GLN A 91 -11.30 4.31 20.49
CA GLN A 91 -12.30 3.72 19.59
C GLN A 91 -11.77 3.57 18.17
N LYS A 92 -11.10 4.61 17.63
CA LYS A 92 -10.46 4.54 16.30
C LYS A 92 -9.35 3.49 16.27
N LEU A 93 -8.54 3.40 17.32
CA LEU A 93 -7.48 2.40 17.42
C LEU A 93 -8.05 0.98 17.35
N ASN A 94 -9.15 0.71 18.05
CA ASN A 94 -9.79 -0.61 18.01
C ASN A 94 -10.25 -0.98 16.58
N VAL A 95 -10.82 -0.03 15.83
CA VAL A 95 -11.19 -0.25 14.42
C VAL A 95 -9.95 -0.54 13.57
N LEU A 96 -8.85 0.18 13.76
CA LEU A 96 -7.60 -0.07 13.01
C LEU A 96 -7.01 -1.45 13.33
N LEU A 97 -7.08 -1.90 14.59
CA LEU A 97 -6.63 -3.21 15.02
C LEU A 97 -7.48 -4.35 14.43
N GLU A 98 -8.79 -4.16 14.35
CA GLU A 98 -9.73 -5.08 13.68
C GLU A 98 -9.41 -5.17 12.18
N GLN A 99 -9.27 -4.01 11.51
CA GLN A 99 -8.87 -3.97 10.10
C GLN A 99 -7.55 -4.72 9.84
N ARG A 100 -6.59 -4.66 10.78
CA ARG A 100 -5.31 -5.37 10.65
C ARG A 100 -5.52 -6.88 10.71
N LYS A 101 -6.36 -7.34 11.62
CA LYS A 101 -6.70 -8.76 11.75
C LYS A 101 -7.38 -9.26 10.48
N ASP A 102 -8.41 -8.57 10.02
CA ASP A 102 -9.19 -8.97 8.84
C ASP A 102 -8.33 -8.97 7.57
N LEU A 103 -7.50 -7.95 7.39
CA LEU A 103 -6.58 -7.88 6.25
C LEU A 103 -5.53 -8.99 6.29
N SER A 104 -4.98 -9.31 7.46
CA SER A 104 -4.01 -10.40 7.59
C SER A 104 -4.64 -11.75 7.23
N ILE A 105 -5.84 -12.03 7.74
CA ILE A 105 -6.60 -13.25 7.42
C ILE A 105 -6.90 -13.32 5.91
N ALA A 106 -7.32 -12.20 5.31
CA ALA A 106 -7.60 -12.14 3.89
C ALA A 106 -6.36 -12.36 3.01
N ILE A 107 -5.19 -11.88 3.44
CA ILE A 107 -3.90 -12.14 2.76
C ILE A 107 -3.54 -13.62 2.86
N ASP A 108 -3.63 -14.22 4.05
CA ASP A 108 -3.34 -15.64 4.25
C ASP A 108 -4.25 -16.51 3.38
N GLN A 109 -5.56 -16.21 3.35
CA GLN A 109 -6.52 -16.91 2.50
C GLN A 109 -6.21 -16.73 1.01
N LEU A 110 -5.84 -15.52 0.57
CA LEU A 110 -5.47 -15.26 -0.81
C LEU A 110 -4.25 -16.09 -1.23
N LEU A 111 -3.22 -16.14 -0.38
CA LEU A 111 -2.01 -16.92 -0.66
C LEU A 111 -2.31 -18.42 -0.71
N ALA A 112 -3.12 -18.93 0.22
CA ALA A 112 -3.56 -20.33 0.20
C ALA A 112 -4.39 -20.66 -1.04
N ASP A 113 -5.33 -19.79 -1.43
CA ASP A 113 -6.13 -19.98 -2.64
C ASP A 113 -5.29 -19.97 -3.92
N ILE A 114 -4.22 -19.17 -3.96
CA ILE A 114 -3.25 -19.15 -5.07
C ILE A 114 -2.46 -20.46 -5.08
N GLU A 115 -1.98 -20.91 -3.93
CA GLU A 115 -1.21 -22.16 -3.80
C GLU A 115 -2.03 -23.40 -4.18
N ASP A 116 -3.33 -23.40 -3.85
CA ASP A 116 -4.29 -24.45 -4.22
C ASP A 116 -4.76 -24.37 -5.70
N GLY A 117 -4.36 -23.34 -6.43
CA GLY A 117 -4.79 -23.10 -7.82
C GLY A 117 -6.25 -22.64 -7.96
N LYS A 118 -6.93 -22.28 -6.87
CA LYS A 118 -8.30 -21.72 -6.84
C LYS A 118 -8.33 -20.26 -7.29
N LYS A 119 -7.22 -19.56 -7.11
CA LYS A 119 -6.98 -18.22 -7.65
C LYS A 119 -5.71 -18.21 -8.46
N TYR A 120 -5.68 -17.36 -9.48
CA TYR A 120 -4.46 -17.11 -10.25
C TYR A 120 -4.04 -15.65 -10.11
N MET A 121 -2.73 -15.44 -10.15
CA MET A 121 -2.15 -14.10 -10.10
C MET A 121 -2.18 -13.45 -11.47
N LYS A 122 -2.58 -12.18 -11.50
CA LYS A 122 -2.41 -11.30 -12.65
C LYS A 122 -1.95 -9.94 -12.15
N VAL A 123 -0.75 -9.54 -12.56
CA VAL A 123 -0.14 -8.28 -12.12
C VAL A 123 -0.20 -7.27 -13.26
N TYR A 124 -0.43 -6.01 -12.91
CA TYR A 124 -0.38 -4.90 -13.84
C TYR A 124 0.74 -3.96 -13.37
N LYS A 125 1.72 -3.70 -14.24
CA LYS A 125 2.74 -2.69 -13.97
C LYS A 125 2.13 -1.30 -13.99
N GLN A 126 2.69 -0.36 -13.24
CA GLN A 126 2.22 1.01 -13.28
C GLN A 126 2.42 1.65 -14.66
N MET A 127 1.35 2.25 -15.18
CA MET A 127 1.35 2.97 -16.45
C MET A 127 1.49 4.47 -16.18
N LYS A 128 2.68 4.92 -15.76
CA LYS A 128 2.97 6.35 -15.50
C LYS A 128 3.54 7.02 -16.75
N MET A 129 2.75 7.88 -17.40
CA MET A 129 3.20 8.62 -18.60
C MET A 129 4.38 9.58 -18.35
N TYR A 130 4.51 10.14 -17.14
CA TYR A 130 5.54 11.14 -16.85
C TYR A 130 6.92 10.55 -16.55
N ASN A 131 6.97 9.26 -16.20
CA ASN A 131 8.22 8.53 -15.92
C ASN A 131 8.82 7.91 -17.19
N ASP A 132 8.10 7.98 -18.30
CA ASP A 132 8.53 7.52 -19.61
C ASP A 132 8.87 8.74 -20.45
N ASP A 133 10.17 8.89 -20.79
CA ASP A 133 10.70 10.01 -21.56
C ASP A 133 10.01 10.16 -22.93
N GLU A 134 9.57 9.04 -23.51
CA GLU A 134 8.85 9.04 -24.76
C GLU A 134 7.38 9.42 -24.60
N MET A 135 6.79 9.35 -23.39
CA MET A 135 5.37 9.66 -23.13
C MET A 135 5.15 10.98 -22.38
N ASN A 136 6.20 11.56 -21.79
CA ASN A 136 6.12 12.79 -21.02
C ASN A 136 5.90 14.01 -21.96
N PRO A 137 4.74 14.69 -21.90
CA PRO A 137 4.43 15.80 -22.80
C PRO A 137 5.40 16.99 -22.70
N VAL A 138 6.00 17.18 -21.52
CA VAL A 138 6.98 18.26 -21.27
C VAL A 138 8.32 17.95 -21.95
N LEU A 139 8.70 16.68 -22.03
CA LEU A 139 9.94 16.23 -22.69
C LEU A 139 9.75 16.05 -24.21
N ARG A 140 8.55 15.67 -24.67
CA ARG A 140 8.22 15.55 -26.10
C ARG A 140 8.36 16.86 -26.87
N GLY A 141 8.13 18.01 -26.23
CA GLY A 141 8.16 19.33 -26.86
C GLY A 141 9.55 19.99 -26.97
N GLN A 142 10.62 19.31 -26.56
CA GLN A 142 12.00 19.84 -26.58
C GLN A 142 12.90 19.21 -27.67
N LYS A 143 12.33 18.50 -28.66
CA LYS A 143 13.06 17.98 -29.83
C LYS A 143 12.79 18.79 -31.08
#